data_AF-A0A6M3J4W9-F1
#
_entry.id   AF-A0A6M3J4W9-F1
#
_cell.length_a   1.000
_cell.length_b   1.000
_cell.length_c   1.000
_cell.angle_alpha   90.00
_cell.angle_beta   90.00
_cell.angle_gamma   90.00
#
_symmetry.space_group_name_H-M   'P 1'
#
loop_
_entity.id
_entity.type
_entity.pdbx_description
1 polymer ?
#
loop_
_entity_poly.entity_id
_entity_poly.type
_entity_poly.pdbx_seq_one_letter_code
_entity_poly.pdbx_strand_id
1 'polypeptide(L)'
;MNWTRKLKLMNACKEAVKWCENYDSPEEAWQACEQGHWMLWLLGKLSGGPETDSRKKLVLATCGCARLALTYVKEGEIRPLKAIETAEAWGRDESGVTLSDVRAAANAAADAVYAANAAYAAYFAASAAYYAANAADAAVYAAYATDAAYDAADAAANGKKKSILKQCADIVRQHYPHAPHFKRGMNAKHKG
;
A
#
# COMPACT_ATOMS: atom_id res chain seq x y z
N MET A 1 5.69 8.93 27.05
CA MET A 1 5.11 9.73 25.95
C MET A 1 4.32 8.78 25.07
N ASN A 2 2.98 8.79 25.15
CA ASN A 2 2.15 7.77 24.51
C ASN A 2 2.24 7.89 22.97
N TRP A 3 3.01 7.00 22.33
CA TRP A 3 3.34 7.05 20.90
C TRP A 3 2.08 6.93 20.02
N THR A 4 1.01 6.28 20.52
CA THR A 4 -0.29 6.21 19.84
C THR A 4 -0.98 7.56 19.70
N ARG A 5 -0.60 8.58 20.51
CA ARG A 5 -1.06 9.97 20.30
C ARG A 5 -0.65 10.50 18.93
N LYS A 6 0.52 10.10 18.41
CA LYS A 6 0.96 10.50 17.06
C LYS A 6 0.07 9.89 15.98
N LEU A 7 -0.37 8.65 16.15
CA LEU A 7 -1.34 8.01 15.26
C LEU A 7 -2.67 8.77 15.27
N LYS A 8 -3.17 9.16 16.45
CA LYS A 8 -4.38 9.99 16.59
C LYS A 8 -4.24 11.33 15.85
N LEU A 9 -3.08 12.00 15.98
CA LEU A 9 -2.81 13.27 15.28
C LEU A 9 -2.74 13.14 13.76
N MET A 10 -2.38 11.96 13.25
CA MET A 10 -2.41 11.64 11.81
C MET A 10 -3.78 11.19 11.30
N ASN A 11 -4.80 11.17 12.16
CA ASN A 11 -6.13 10.63 11.88
C ASN A 11 -6.09 9.15 11.48
N ALA A 12 -5.27 8.34 12.16
CA ALA A 12 -5.37 6.89 12.06
C ALA A 12 -6.76 6.42 12.51
N CYS A 13 -7.26 5.32 11.92
CA CYS A 13 -8.56 4.77 12.32
C CYS A 13 -8.55 4.33 13.79
N LYS A 14 -9.74 4.34 14.41
CA LYS A 14 -9.90 4.09 15.85
C LYS A 14 -9.46 2.67 16.21
N GLU A 15 -9.71 1.72 15.31
CA GLU A 15 -9.37 0.31 15.42
C GLU A 15 -7.85 0.12 15.50
N ALA A 16 -7.10 0.70 14.56
CA ALA A 16 -5.64 0.64 14.57
C ALA A 16 -5.06 1.27 15.83
N VAL A 17 -5.59 2.43 16.23
CA VAL A 17 -5.16 3.12 17.45
C VAL A 17 -5.40 2.27 18.70
N LYS A 18 -6.60 1.71 18.86
CA LYS A 18 -6.96 0.85 20.01
C LYS A 18 -6.12 -0.43 20.03
N TRP A 19 -5.81 -1.00 18.87
CA TRP A 19 -4.95 -2.18 18.78
C TRP A 19 -3.52 -1.85 19.23
N CYS A 20 -2.97 -0.72 18.76
CA CYS A 20 -1.65 -0.21 19.13
C CYS A 20 -1.52 0.13 20.63
N GLU A 21 -2.61 0.45 21.32
CA GLU A 21 -2.61 0.73 22.77
C GLU A 21 -2.26 -0.52 23.63
N ASN A 22 -2.23 -1.72 23.04
CA ASN A 22 -1.81 -2.95 23.72
C ASN A 22 -0.29 -3.22 23.69
N TYR A 23 0.51 -2.32 23.11
CA TYR A 23 1.95 -2.50 22.95
C TYR A 23 2.74 -1.36 23.57
N ASP A 24 3.87 -1.68 24.18
CA ASP A 24 4.69 -0.71 24.91
C ASP A 24 5.51 0.18 23.96
N SER A 25 5.77 -0.29 22.74
CA SER A 25 6.57 0.43 21.75
C SER A 25 6.02 0.34 20.32
N PRO A 26 6.34 1.33 19.45
CA PRO A 26 6.03 1.25 18.02
C PRO A 26 6.67 0.03 17.34
N GLU A 27 7.88 -0.37 17.77
CA GLU A 27 8.60 -1.51 17.19
C GLU A 27 7.87 -2.82 17.48
N GLU A 28 7.48 -3.03 18.74
CA GLU A 28 6.73 -4.23 19.14
C GLU A 28 5.39 -4.33 18.39
N ALA A 29 4.64 -3.22 18.32
CA ALA A 29 3.42 -3.14 17.54
C ALA A 29 3.67 -3.42 16.04
N TRP A 30 4.76 -2.90 15.48
CA TRP A 30 5.12 -3.12 14.08
C TRP A 30 5.44 -4.59 13.79
N GLN A 31 6.21 -5.25 14.66
CA GLN A 31 6.54 -6.66 14.51
C GLN A 31 5.33 -7.58 14.70
N ALA A 32 4.37 -7.22 15.56
CA ALA A 32 3.16 -8.00 15.81
C ALA A 32 2.00 -7.73 14.83
N CYS A 33 2.04 -6.64 14.05
CA CYS A 33 0.91 -6.21 13.22
C CYS A 33 0.63 -7.13 12.03
N GLU A 34 -0.48 -7.86 12.01
CA GLU A 34 -0.87 -8.65 10.83
C GLU A 34 -1.73 -7.86 9.82
N GLN A 35 -1.89 -6.55 10.04
CA GLN A 35 -2.74 -5.68 9.22
C GLN A 35 -1.91 -4.86 8.23
N GLY A 36 -1.56 -5.46 7.08
CA GLY A 36 -0.72 -4.81 6.06
C GLY A 36 -1.23 -3.43 5.60
N HIS A 37 -2.55 -3.23 5.53
CA HIS A 37 -3.13 -1.95 5.14
C HIS A 37 -2.87 -0.83 6.17
N TRP A 38 -2.87 -1.13 7.48
CA TRP A 38 -2.47 -0.16 8.52
C TRP A 38 -1.00 0.24 8.37
N MET A 39 -0.15 -0.72 8.05
CA MET A 39 1.28 -0.50 7.87
C MET A 39 1.56 0.37 6.64
N LEU A 40 0.95 0.04 5.49
CA LEU A 40 1.05 0.83 4.25
C LEU A 40 0.49 2.25 4.40
N TRP A 41 -0.64 2.41 5.11
CA TRP A 41 -1.20 3.72 5.40
C TRP A 41 -0.22 4.59 6.20
N LEU A 42 0.39 4.03 7.26
CA LEU A 42 1.34 4.75 8.09
C LEU A 42 2.59 5.16 7.28
N LEU A 43 3.12 4.25 6.47
CA LEU A 43 4.25 4.53 5.58
C LEU A 43 3.91 5.60 4.55
N GLY A 44 2.71 5.56 3.98
CA GLY A 44 2.22 6.59 3.07
C GLY A 44 2.11 7.98 3.71
N LYS A 45 1.74 8.07 5.00
CA LYS A 45 1.75 9.35 5.75
C LYS A 45 3.16 9.87 6.05
N LEU A 46 4.14 8.97 6.21
CA LEU A 46 5.50 9.34 6.63
C LEU A 46 6.47 9.55 5.45
N SER A 47 6.17 8.95 4.30
CA SER A 47 6.92 9.07 3.04
C SER A 47 7.03 10.51 2.53
N GLY A 48 8.13 10.81 1.82
CA GLY A 48 8.41 12.10 1.20
C GLY A 48 7.59 12.36 -0.07
N GLY A 49 7.89 13.43 -0.80
CA GLY A 49 7.21 13.73 -2.07
C GLY A 49 7.41 12.65 -3.15
N PRO A 50 6.78 12.83 -4.32
CA PRO A 50 7.06 12.04 -5.52
C PRO A 50 8.57 11.92 -5.78
N GLU A 51 9.00 10.81 -6.40
CA GLU A 51 10.39 10.56 -6.82
C GLU A 51 11.46 10.43 -5.71
N THR A 52 11.12 10.66 -4.44
CA THR A 52 12.05 10.41 -3.33
C THR A 52 12.27 8.91 -3.09
N ASP A 53 13.44 8.52 -2.55
CA ASP A 53 13.74 7.12 -2.23
C ASP A 53 12.70 6.51 -1.28
N SER A 54 12.23 7.30 -0.30
CA SER A 54 11.19 6.87 0.64
C SER A 54 9.85 6.56 -0.04
N ARG A 55 9.57 7.25 -1.15
CA ARG A 55 8.37 7.11 -1.97
C ARG A 55 8.48 5.91 -2.90
N LYS A 56 9.62 5.75 -3.58
CA LYS A 56 9.94 4.58 -4.39
C LYS A 56 9.90 3.29 -3.57
N LYS A 57 10.49 3.30 -2.37
CA LYS A 57 10.44 2.18 -1.43
C LYS A 57 9.00 1.81 -1.01
N LEU A 58 8.13 2.80 -0.81
CA LEU A 58 6.71 2.56 -0.53
C LEU A 58 6.03 1.90 -1.73
N VAL A 59 6.32 2.37 -2.94
CA VAL A 59 5.77 1.79 -4.18
C VAL A 59 6.16 0.33 -4.31
N LEU A 60 7.42 -0.02 -4.04
CA LEU A 60 7.87 -1.42 -4.07
C LEU A 60 7.10 -2.32 -3.08
N ALA A 61 6.93 -1.87 -1.83
CA ALA A 61 6.15 -2.61 -0.84
C ALA A 61 4.68 -2.78 -1.26
N THR A 62 4.09 -1.72 -1.83
CA THR A 62 2.73 -1.71 -2.35
C THR A 62 2.57 -2.68 -3.53
N CYS A 63 3.56 -2.71 -4.44
CA CYS A 63 3.60 -3.65 -5.57
C CYS A 63 3.67 -5.11 -5.11
N GLY A 64 4.49 -5.41 -4.10
CA GLY A 64 4.54 -6.75 -3.52
C GLY A 64 3.18 -7.21 -3.00
N CYS A 65 2.45 -6.33 -2.30
CA CYS A 65 1.08 -6.62 -1.84
C CYS A 65 0.11 -6.79 -3.02
N ALA A 66 0.23 -5.96 -4.05
CA ALA A 66 -0.58 -6.04 -5.27
C ALA A 66 -0.41 -7.36 -6.02
N ARG A 67 0.80 -7.95 -6.01
CA ARG A 67 1.07 -9.25 -6.63
C ARG A 67 0.22 -10.38 -6.04
N LEU A 68 -0.17 -10.30 -4.77
CA LEU A 68 -1.04 -11.31 -4.15
C LEU A 68 -2.44 -11.35 -4.79
N ALA A 69 -2.90 -10.24 -5.38
CA ALA A 69 -4.18 -10.18 -6.08
C ALA A 69 -4.11 -10.80 -7.49
N LEU A 70 -2.92 -10.96 -8.08
CA LEU A 70 -2.76 -11.41 -9.47
C LEU A 70 -3.30 -12.82 -9.73
N THR A 71 -3.30 -13.69 -8.71
CA THR A 71 -3.87 -15.04 -8.85
C THR A 71 -5.36 -15.06 -9.17
N TYR A 72 -6.06 -13.94 -8.97
CA TYR A 72 -7.49 -13.78 -9.24
C TYR A 72 -7.76 -13.02 -10.54
N VAL A 73 -6.70 -12.60 -11.24
CA VAL A 73 -6.82 -11.96 -12.56
C VAL A 73 -7.20 -13.03 -13.57
N LYS A 74 -8.18 -12.68 -14.43
CA LYS A 74 -8.63 -13.57 -15.50
C LYS A 74 -7.46 -13.92 -16.42
N GLU A 75 -7.40 -15.17 -16.84
CA GLU A 75 -6.43 -15.61 -17.86
C GLU A 75 -6.51 -14.71 -19.11
N GLY A 76 -5.34 -14.30 -19.60
CA GLY A 76 -5.20 -13.37 -20.73
C GLY A 76 -5.27 -11.88 -20.37
N GLU A 77 -5.65 -11.51 -19.13
CA GLU A 77 -5.61 -10.13 -18.67
C GLU A 77 -4.22 -9.77 -18.13
N ILE A 78 -3.42 -9.10 -18.97
CA ILE A 78 -2.01 -8.79 -18.67
C ILE A 78 -1.79 -7.37 -18.11
N ARG A 79 -2.78 -6.49 -18.17
CA ARG A 79 -2.62 -5.07 -17.82
C ARG A 79 -2.29 -4.84 -16.35
N PRO A 80 -2.89 -5.56 -15.37
CA PRO A 80 -2.51 -5.44 -13.97
C PRO A 80 -1.06 -5.83 -13.71
N LEU A 81 -0.59 -6.93 -14.32
CA LEU A 81 0.81 -7.36 -14.20
C LEU A 81 1.76 -6.31 -14.77
N LYS A 82 1.49 -5.79 -15.98
CA LYS A 82 2.30 -4.75 -16.61
C LYS A 82 2.40 -3.48 -15.77
N ALA A 83 1.30 -3.05 -15.14
CA ALA A 83 1.28 -1.89 -14.26
C ALA A 83 2.13 -2.10 -13.01
N ILE A 84 2.05 -3.27 -12.38
CA ILE A 84 2.91 -3.64 -11.24
C ILE A 84 4.38 -3.63 -11.65
N GLU A 85 4.74 -4.30 -12.76
CA GLU A 85 6.12 -4.38 -13.24
C GLU A 85 6.70 -3.01 -13.60
N THR A 86 5.90 -2.13 -14.21
CA THR A 86 6.33 -0.77 -14.55
C THR A 86 6.55 0.06 -13.28
N ALA A 87 5.67 -0.04 -12.28
CA ALA A 87 5.83 0.63 -11.00
C ALA A 87 7.04 0.10 -10.20
N GLU A 88 7.31 -1.20 -10.28
CA GLU A 88 8.51 -1.80 -9.68
C GLU A 88 9.79 -1.31 -10.35
N ALA A 89 9.82 -1.29 -11.69
CA ALA A 89 10.97 -0.80 -12.44
C ALA A 89 11.26 0.67 -12.11
N TRP A 90 10.22 1.51 -12.05
CA TRP A 90 10.36 2.89 -11.56
C TRP A 90 10.84 2.97 -10.11
N GLY A 91 10.29 2.14 -9.21
CA GLY A 91 10.69 2.09 -7.80
C GLY A 91 12.13 1.60 -7.58
N ARG A 92 12.70 0.88 -8.55
CA ARG A 92 14.10 0.41 -8.56
C ARG A 92 15.05 1.32 -9.34
N ASP A 93 14.57 2.44 -9.87
CA ASP A 93 15.34 3.33 -10.75
C ASP A 93 15.91 2.60 -11.99
N GLU A 94 15.14 1.68 -12.56
CA GLU A 94 15.51 1.04 -13.82
C GLU A 94 15.54 2.06 -14.97
N SER A 95 16.61 2.04 -15.75
CA SER A 95 16.85 3.02 -16.80
C SER A 95 15.73 3.07 -17.83
N GLY A 96 15.24 4.29 -18.11
CA GLY A 96 14.23 4.53 -19.15
C GLY A 96 12.79 4.36 -18.68
N VAL A 97 12.54 4.06 -17.40
CA VAL A 97 11.19 4.02 -16.83
C VAL A 97 10.91 5.30 -16.06
N THR A 98 9.89 6.04 -16.47
CA THR A 98 9.49 7.32 -15.90
C THR A 98 8.21 7.19 -15.09
N LEU A 99 7.94 8.20 -14.26
CA LEU A 99 6.64 8.30 -13.57
C LEU A 99 5.45 8.40 -14.54
N SER A 100 5.69 8.90 -15.76
CA SER A 100 4.68 8.92 -16.83
C SER A 100 4.36 7.52 -17.35
N ASP A 101 5.35 6.62 -17.41
CA ASP A 101 5.13 5.23 -17.83
C ASP A 101 4.29 4.49 -16.78
N VAL A 102 4.60 4.70 -15.49
CA VAL A 102 3.78 4.19 -14.38
C VAL A 102 2.34 4.67 -14.49
N ARG A 103 2.14 5.95 -14.83
CA ARG A 103 0.80 6.53 -15.05
C ARG A 103 0.08 5.87 -16.22
N ALA A 104 0.75 5.72 -17.36
CA ALA A 104 0.16 5.13 -18.55
C ALA A 104 -0.25 3.67 -18.29
N ALA A 105 0.60 2.88 -17.63
CA ALA A 105 0.31 1.49 -17.32
C ALA A 105 -0.85 1.35 -16.31
N ALA A 106 -0.93 2.21 -15.30
CA ALA A 106 -2.04 2.22 -14.35
C ALA A 106 -3.37 2.62 -14.99
N ASN A 107 -3.37 3.64 -15.88
CA ASN A 107 -4.56 4.01 -16.64
C ASN A 107 -5.04 2.86 -17.54
N ALA A 108 -4.11 2.18 -18.23
CA ALA A 108 -4.46 1.02 -19.04
C ALA A 108 -5.09 -0.11 -18.21
N ALA A 109 -4.59 -0.33 -16.98
CA ALA A 109 -5.19 -1.26 -16.04
C ALA A 109 -6.60 -0.80 -15.58
N ALA A 110 -6.86 0.52 -15.50
CA ALA A 110 -8.19 1.09 -15.20
C ALA A 110 -9.23 0.82 -16.25
N ASP A 111 -8.86 0.96 -17.51
CA ASP A 111 -9.77 0.70 -18.61
C ASP A 111 -10.17 -0.80 -18.69
N ALA A 112 -9.44 -1.70 -18.03
CA ALA A 112 -9.79 -3.11 -17.91
C ALA A 112 -11.04 -3.38 -17.05
N VAL A 113 -11.35 -2.47 -16.13
CA VAL A 113 -12.36 -2.67 -15.06
C VAL A 113 -13.77 -2.74 -15.59
N TYR A 114 -14.03 -2.11 -16.73
CA TYR A 114 -15.32 -2.17 -17.39
C TYR A 114 -15.63 -3.55 -18.01
N ALA A 115 -14.72 -4.53 -17.96
CA ALA A 115 -14.85 -5.78 -18.70
C ALA A 115 -15.26 -7.05 -17.90
N ALA A 116 -15.19 -7.14 -16.56
CA ALA A 116 -15.77 -8.27 -15.78
C ALA A 116 -15.54 -8.16 -14.26
N ASN A 117 -16.51 -8.64 -13.47
CA ASN A 117 -16.61 -8.63 -12.00
C ASN A 117 -15.60 -9.50 -11.19
N ALA A 118 -14.40 -9.76 -11.70
CA ALA A 118 -13.32 -10.39 -10.93
C ALA A 118 -11.96 -9.67 -11.06
N ALA A 119 -11.83 -8.72 -12.00
CA ALA A 119 -10.60 -7.96 -12.24
C ALA A 119 -10.46 -6.67 -11.39
N TYR A 120 -11.46 -6.37 -10.54
CA TYR A 120 -11.55 -5.13 -9.78
C TYR A 120 -10.38 -4.97 -8.79
N ALA A 121 -10.03 -6.04 -8.08
CA ALA A 121 -8.97 -6.01 -7.08
C ALA A 121 -7.57 -5.77 -7.66
N ALA A 122 -7.13 -6.59 -8.62
CA ALA A 122 -5.81 -6.42 -9.22
C ALA A 122 -5.66 -5.05 -9.92
N TYR A 123 -6.77 -4.52 -10.44
CA TYR A 123 -6.83 -3.15 -10.91
C TYR A 123 -6.58 -2.11 -9.81
N PHE A 124 -7.30 -2.18 -8.69
CA PHE A 124 -7.10 -1.24 -7.58
C PHE A 124 -5.67 -1.32 -7.05
N ALA A 125 -5.08 -2.51 -7.06
CA ALA A 125 -3.70 -2.72 -6.65
C ALA A 125 -2.67 -2.12 -7.64
N ALA A 126 -2.93 -2.18 -8.95
CA ALA A 126 -2.15 -1.48 -9.98
C ALA A 126 -2.28 0.06 -9.88
N SER A 127 -3.51 0.55 -9.66
CA SER A 127 -3.77 1.98 -9.44
C SER A 127 -3.12 2.48 -8.15
N ALA A 128 -3.15 1.67 -7.10
CA ALA A 128 -2.50 1.96 -5.83
C ALA A 128 -1.01 2.23 -6.00
N ALA A 129 -0.31 1.50 -6.87
CA ALA A 129 1.10 1.74 -7.15
C ALA A 129 1.34 3.11 -7.83
N TYR A 130 0.50 3.50 -8.80
CA TYR A 130 0.57 4.82 -9.43
C TYR A 130 0.28 5.95 -8.44
N TYR A 131 -0.80 5.84 -7.68
CA TYR A 131 -1.16 6.90 -6.74
C TYR A 131 -0.19 6.95 -5.55
N ALA A 132 0.38 5.81 -5.14
CA ALA A 132 1.47 5.78 -4.19
C ALA A 132 2.70 6.53 -4.72
N ALA A 133 2.91 6.62 -6.04
CA ALA A 133 4.00 7.35 -6.67
C ALA A 133 3.71 8.85 -6.87
N ASN A 134 2.46 9.25 -7.13
CA ASN A 134 2.08 10.62 -7.51
C ASN A 134 1.33 11.45 -6.45
N ALA A 135 0.58 10.83 -5.54
CA ALA A 135 -0.43 11.54 -4.78
C ALA A 135 0.10 12.15 -3.46
N ALA A 136 -0.43 13.32 -3.12
CA ALA A 136 -0.34 13.89 -1.77
C ALA A 136 -0.94 12.94 -0.71
N ASP A 137 -1.93 12.12 -1.10
CA ASP A 137 -2.63 11.13 -0.27
C ASP A 137 -2.17 9.69 -0.50
N ALA A 138 -0.87 9.47 -0.73
CA ALA A 138 -0.31 8.13 -0.92
C ALA A 138 -0.64 7.13 0.20
N ALA A 139 -0.95 7.60 1.41
CA ALA A 139 -1.44 6.76 2.51
C ALA A 139 -2.74 6.02 2.18
N VAL A 140 -3.69 6.70 1.54
CA VAL A 140 -4.99 6.11 1.17
C VAL A 140 -4.77 5.03 0.12
N TYR A 141 -3.99 5.36 -0.90
CA TYR A 141 -3.79 4.47 -2.03
C TYR A 141 -2.88 3.29 -1.73
N ALA A 142 -1.85 3.45 -0.89
CA ALA A 142 -1.02 2.33 -0.48
C ALA A 142 -1.84 1.28 0.28
N ALA A 143 -2.78 1.69 1.14
CA ALA A 143 -3.66 0.77 1.85
C ALA A 143 -4.56 -0.03 0.89
N TYR A 144 -5.07 0.61 -0.18
CA TYR A 144 -5.94 -0.04 -1.16
C TYR A 144 -5.33 -1.24 -1.87
N ALA A 145 -4.00 -1.35 -2.01
CA ALA A 145 -3.40 -2.55 -2.59
C ALA A 145 -3.65 -3.80 -1.74
N THR A 146 -3.66 -3.64 -0.42
CA THR A 146 -3.93 -4.74 0.52
C THR A 146 -5.42 -5.06 0.58
N ASP A 147 -6.27 -4.03 0.64
CA ASP A 147 -7.73 -4.20 0.65
C ASP A 147 -8.21 -4.84 -0.65
N ALA A 148 -7.64 -4.43 -1.78
CA ALA A 148 -7.92 -5.06 -3.06
C ALA A 148 -7.57 -6.55 -3.07
N ALA A 149 -6.38 -6.95 -2.63
CA ALA A 149 -6.01 -8.36 -2.56
C ALA A 149 -6.93 -9.16 -1.61
N TYR A 150 -7.37 -8.53 -0.51
CA TYR A 150 -8.35 -9.10 0.41
C TYR A 150 -9.72 -9.30 -0.26
N ASP A 151 -10.24 -8.28 -0.96
CA ASP A 151 -11.52 -8.32 -1.65
C ASP A 151 -11.51 -9.32 -2.82
N ALA A 152 -10.37 -9.46 -3.51
CA ALA A 152 -10.19 -10.49 -4.54
C ALA A 152 -10.35 -11.89 -3.96
N ALA A 153 -9.69 -12.14 -2.82
CA ALA A 153 -9.76 -13.41 -2.12
C ALA A 153 -11.16 -13.68 -1.54
N ASP A 154 -11.89 -12.62 -1.16
CA ASP A 154 -13.28 -12.68 -0.72
C ASP A 154 -14.24 -13.05 -1.86
N ALA A 155 -14.18 -12.30 -2.97
CA ALA A 155 -15.00 -12.55 -4.15
C ALA A 155 -14.79 -13.96 -4.72
N ALA A 156 -13.58 -14.50 -4.61
CA ALA A 156 -13.26 -15.88 -4.96
C ALA A 156 -13.75 -16.93 -3.94
N ALA A 157 -14.42 -16.51 -2.86
CA ALA A 157 -14.87 -17.34 -1.74
C ALA A 157 -13.77 -18.24 -1.12
N ASN A 158 -12.51 -17.81 -1.20
CA ASN A 158 -11.35 -18.68 -0.93
C ASN A 158 -11.03 -18.82 0.57
N GLY A 159 -11.72 -18.12 1.47
CA GLY A 159 -11.48 -18.17 2.93
C GLY A 159 -10.11 -17.68 3.41
N LYS A 160 -9.18 -17.34 2.50
CA LYS A 160 -7.80 -16.93 2.78
C LYS A 160 -7.63 -15.44 3.12
N LYS A 161 -8.71 -14.70 3.36
CA LYS A 161 -8.66 -13.23 3.49
C LYS A 161 -7.73 -12.74 4.60
N LYS A 162 -7.82 -13.34 5.80
CA LYS A 162 -6.90 -13.03 6.92
C LYS A 162 -5.43 -13.36 6.59
N SER A 163 -5.21 -14.38 5.77
CA SER A 163 -3.87 -14.74 5.29
C SER A 163 -3.30 -13.66 4.37
N ILE A 164 -4.12 -12.98 3.56
CA ILE A 164 -3.64 -11.91 2.66
C ILE A 164 -3.14 -10.70 3.44
N LEU A 165 -3.89 -10.22 4.44
CA LEU A 165 -3.47 -9.07 5.24
C LEU A 165 -2.15 -9.32 5.95
N LYS A 166 -1.97 -10.54 6.46
CA LYS A 166 -0.72 -11.00 7.08
C LYS A 166 0.42 -11.09 6.05
N GLN A 167 0.18 -11.67 4.88
CA GLN A 167 1.18 -11.72 3.80
C GLN A 167 1.59 -10.32 3.36
N CYS A 168 0.64 -9.38 3.23
CA CYS A 168 0.94 -7.98 2.99
C CYS A 168 1.80 -7.38 4.11
N ALA A 169 1.48 -7.65 5.38
CA ALA A 169 2.30 -7.19 6.50
C ALA A 169 3.74 -7.74 6.42
N ASP A 170 3.91 -9.02 6.07
CA ASP A 170 5.22 -9.64 5.91
C ASP A 170 6.00 -9.03 4.74
N ILE A 171 5.36 -8.79 3.60
CA ILE A 171 5.95 -8.08 2.46
C ILE A 171 6.36 -6.67 2.86
N VAL A 172 5.51 -5.94 3.59
CA VAL A 172 5.85 -4.61 4.08
C VAL A 172 7.09 -4.66 4.97
N ARG A 173 7.23 -5.67 5.84
CA ARG A 173 8.43 -5.84 6.67
C ARG A 173 9.69 -6.18 5.88
N GLN A 174 9.58 -6.89 4.76
CA GLN A 174 10.75 -7.13 3.88
C GLN A 174 11.37 -5.82 3.40
N HIS A 175 10.54 -4.81 3.11
CA HIS A 175 11.03 -3.47 2.78
C HIS A 175 11.33 -2.65 4.04
N TYR A 176 10.51 -2.72 5.08
CA TYR A 176 10.57 -1.91 6.30
C TYR A 176 10.70 -2.82 7.54
N PRO A 177 11.91 -3.32 7.83
CA PRO A 177 12.12 -4.29 8.90
C PRO A 177 11.89 -3.71 10.29
N HIS A 178 11.88 -2.38 10.42
CA HIS A 178 11.66 -1.66 11.68
C HIS A 178 10.51 -0.66 11.54
N ALA A 179 9.90 -0.34 12.67
CA ALA A 179 8.85 0.66 12.75
C ALA A 179 9.35 2.01 12.21
N PRO A 180 8.55 2.70 11.37
CA PRO A 180 8.98 3.96 10.79
C PRO A 180 9.11 5.04 11.88
N HIS A 181 10.15 5.86 11.75
CA HIS A 181 10.35 6.97 12.68
C HIS A 181 9.30 8.07 12.45
N PHE A 182 8.60 8.46 13.51
CA PHE A 182 7.75 9.64 13.47
C PHE A 182 8.60 10.91 13.46
N LYS A 183 8.50 11.73 12.40
CA LYS A 183 9.20 13.01 12.28
C LYS A 183 8.98 13.90 13.52
N ARG A 184 10.03 14.56 14.02
CA ARG A 184 9.91 15.60 15.05
C ARG A 184 9.09 16.76 14.48
N GLY A 185 8.03 17.19 15.17
CA GLY A 185 7.27 18.39 14.79
C GLY A 185 5.91 18.17 14.13
N MET A 186 5.32 16.95 14.17
CA MET A 186 3.89 16.74 13.87
C MET A 186 3.00 17.38 14.94
N ASN A 187 3.09 18.70 15.08
CA ASN A 187 2.18 19.51 15.87
C ASN A 187 1.02 19.91 14.97
N ALA A 188 -0.20 19.76 15.48
CA ALA A 188 -1.44 20.07 14.78
C ALA A 188 -1.45 21.52 14.26
N LYS A 189 -1.08 21.71 13.00
CA LYS A 189 -1.41 22.85 12.14
C LYS A 189 -1.55 22.22 10.75
N HIS A 190 -2.70 22.20 10.09
CA HIS A 190 -3.43 23.38 9.63
C HIS A 190 -4.94 23.09 9.63
N LYS A 191 -5.72 23.90 10.36
CA LYS A 191 -7.03 24.33 9.91
C LYS A 191 -6.81 25.69 9.27
N GLY A 192 -7.18 25.83 8.01
CA GLY A 192 -7.14 27.04 7.21
C GLY A 192 -7.80 26.72 5.89
#